data_AF-A0A081GI73-F1
#
_entry.id   AF-A0A081GI73-F1
#
_cell.length_a   1.000
_cell.length_b   1.000
_cell.length_c   1.000
_cell.angle_alpha   90.00
_cell.angle_beta   90.00
_cell.angle_gamma   90.00
#
_symmetry.space_group_name_H-M   'P 1'
#
loop_
_entity.id
_entity.type
_entity.pdbx_description
1 polymer ?
#
loop_
_entity_poly.entity_id
_entity_poly.type
_entity_poly.pdbx_seq_one_letter_code
_entity_poly.pdbx_strand_id
1 'polypeptide(L)' 'MGPSIELSVSQHFEIERFNRAIDATADPEALRTIAKQLLQAWQSQKAATNWAIGQQMGVRPSL' A
#
# COMPACT_ATOMS: atom_id res chain seq x y z
N MET A 1 2.32 24.08 0.18
CA MET A 1 2.49 22.78 -0.49
C MET A 1 3.45 21.99 0.37
N GLY A 2 3.01 20.88 0.99
CA GLY A 2 3.89 20.03 1.79
C GLY A 2 4.93 19.34 0.92
N PRO A 3 6.02 18.78 1.49
CA PRO A 3 7.03 18.07 0.72
C PRO A 3 6.37 16.92 -0.04
N SER A 4 6.58 16.89 -1.37
CA SER A 4 6.20 15.74 -2.18
C SER A 4 6.99 14.53 -1.66
N ILE A 5 6.28 13.49 -1.21
CA ILE A 5 6.92 12.21 -0.89
C ILE A 5 7.32 11.60 -2.23
N GLU A 6 8.58 11.81 -2.62
CA GLU A 6 9.15 11.13 -3.77
C GLU A 6 9.43 9.67 -3.44
N LEU A 7 9.10 8.79 -4.38
CA LEU A 7 9.41 7.38 -4.26
C LEU A 7 10.91 7.18 -4.49
N SER A 8 11.51 6.33 -3.66
CA SER A 8 12.87 5.84 -3.91
C SER A 8 12.93 4.99 -5.19
N VAL A 9 14.13 4.88 -5.77
CA VAL A 9 14.39 4.01 -6.94
C VAL A 9 13.90 2.58 -6.70
N SER A 10 14.15 2.01 -5.52
CA SER A 10 13.70 0.66 -5.17
C SER A 10 12.17 0.55 -5.14
N GLN A 11 11.47 1.57 -4.65
CA GLN A 11 10.00 1.61 -4.67
C GLN A 11 9.44 1.68 -6.10
N HIS A 12 10.09 2.42 -6.99
CA HIS A 12 9.73 2.43 -8.41
C HIS A 12 9.87 1.05 -9.07
N PHE A 13 10.95 0.31 -8.79
CA PHE A 13 11.12 -1.05 -9.30
C PHE A 13 10.06 -2.01 -8.80
N GLU A 14 9.70 -1.94 -7.52
CA GLU A 14 8.63 -2.77 -6.96
C GLU A 14 7.28 -2.48 -7.63
N ILE A 15 6.97 -1.20 -7.89
CA ILE A 15 5.76 -0.82 -8.64
C ILE A 15 5.76 -1.43 -10.04
N GLU A 16 6.87 -1.31 -10.78
CA GLU A 16 6.98 -1.89 -12.11
C GLU A 16 6.85 -3.42 -12.10
N ARG A 17 7.43 -4.09 -11.10
CA ARG A 17 7.30 -5.54 -10.92
C ARG A 17 5.85 -5.95 -10.69
N PHE A 18 5.10 -5.21 -9.85
CA PHE A 18 3.69 -5.49 -9.61
C PHE A 18 2.81 -5.17 -10.81
N ASN A 19 3.07 -4.07 -11.53
CA ASN A 19 2.36 -3.73 -12.77
C ASN A 19 2.47 -4.87 -13.78
N ARG A 20 3.70 -5.37 -14.02
CA ARG A 20 3.90 -6.51 -14.93
C ARG A 20 3.19 -7.78 -14.48
N ALA A 21 3.12 -8.05 -13.17
CA ALA A 21 2.40 -9.21 -12.66
C ALA A 21 0.88 -9.08 -12.91
N ILE A 22 0.32 -7.89 -12.75
CA ILE A 22 -1.09 -7.58 -13.05
C ILE A 22 -1.34 -7.75 -14.55
N ASP A 23 -0.51 -7.13 -15.40
CA ASP A 23 -0.67 -7.17 -16.86
C ASP A 23 -0.53 -8.59 -17.44
N ALA A 24 0.33 -9.42 -16.84
CA ALA A 24 0.50 -10.82 -17.23
C ALA A 24 -0.62 -11.75 -16.71
N THR A 25 -1.51 -11.26 -15.82
CA THR A 25 -2.58 -12.08 -15.24
C THR A 25 -3.76 -12.15 -16.21
N ALA A 26 -3.91 -13.28 -16.89
CA ALA A 26 -5.01 -13.54 -17.83
C ALA A 26 -6.27 -14.14 -17.17
N ASP A 27 -6.16 -14.69 -15.97
CA ASP A 27 -7.28 -15.27 -15.22
C ASP A 27 -8.01 -14.18 -14.40
N PRO A 28 -9.30 -13.92 -14.66
CA PRO A 28 -10.09 -12.94 -13.91
C PRO A 28 -10.18 -13.24 -12.41
N GLU A 29 -10.17 -14.52 -11.99
CA GLU A 29 -10.22 -14.87 -10.56
C GLU A 29 -8.89 -14.62 -9.85
N ALA A 30 -7.76 -14.90 -10.52
CA ALA A 30 -6.44 -14.48 -10.04
C ALA A 30 -6.35 -12.95 -9.91
N LEU A 31 -6.84 -12.18 -10.88
CA LEU A 31 -6.86 -10.71 -10.81
C LEU A 31 -7.74 -10.21 -9.66
N ARG A 32 -8.92 -10.81 -9.47
CA ARG A 32 -9.80 -10.51 -8.32
C ARG A 32 -9.10 -10.77 -6.99
N THR A 33 -8.30 -11.83 -6.91
CA THR A 33 -7.53 -12.18 -5.71
C THR A 33 -6.44 -11.14 -5.42
N ILE A 34 -5.66 -10.77 -6.44
CA ILE A 34 -4.62 -9.72 -6.32
C ILE A 34 -5.24 -8.40 -5.88
N ALA A 35 -6.38 -8.00 -6.47
CA ALA A 35 -7.08 -6.78 -6.11
C ALA A 35 -7.53 -6.76 -4.63
N LYS A 36 -8.06 -7.89 -4.13
CA LYS A 36 -8.44 -8.02 -2.71
C LYS A 36 -7.23 -7.93 -1.77
N GLN A 37 -6.11 -8.55 -2.15
CA GLN A 37 -4.87 -8.48 -1.37
C GLN A 37 -4.33 -7.05 -1.31
N LEU A 38 -4.33 -6.32 -2.43
CA LEU A 38 -3.94 -4.90 -2.48
C LEU A 38 -4.83 -4.05 -1.57
N LEU A 39 -6.14 -4.28 -1.59
CA LEU A 39 -7.08 -3.57 -0.72
C LEU A 39 -6.79 -3.82 0.77
N GLN A 40 -6.53 -5.07 1.16
CA GLN A 40 -6.19 -5.42 2.54
C GLN A 40 -4.86 -4.79 2.97
N ALA A 41 -3.84 -4.84 2.10
CA ALA A 41 -2.55 -4.22 2.36
C ALA A 41 -2.68 -2.69 2.54
N TRP A 42 -3.47 -2.03 1.68
CA TRP A 42 -3.76 -0.61 1.80
C TRP A 42 -4.41 -0.23 3.13
N GLN A 43 -5.45 -0.97 3.54
CA GLN A 43 -6.12 -0.72 4.83
C GLN A 43 -5.15 -0.92 6.01
N SER A 44 -4.31 -1.97 5.93
CA SER A 44 -3.31 -2.25 6.96
C SER A 44 -2.26 -1.14 7.07
N GLN A 45 -1.77 -0.63 5.93
CA GLN A 45 -0.84 0.49 5.90
C GLN A 45 -1.48 1.76 6.44
N LYS A 46 -2.74 2.04 6.09
CA LYS A 46 -3.48 3.19 6.63
C LYS A 46 -3.63 3.10 8.15
N ALA A 47 -3.98 1.93 8.68
CA ALA A 47 -4.08 1.69 10.11
C ALA A 47 -2.72 1.87 10.81
N ALA A 48 -1.63 1.32 10.24
CA ALA A 48 -0.28 1.47 10.76
C ALA A 48 0.20 2.93 10.77
N THR A 49 -0.07 3.69 9.71
CA THR A 49 0.24 5.12 9.64
C THR A 49 -0.54 5.92 10.68
N ASN A 50 -1.86 5.67 10.81
CA ASN A 50 -2.67 6.30 11.84
C ASN A 50 -2.16 5.96 13.25
N TRP A 51 -1.72 4.71 13.46
CA TRP A 51 -1.14 4.28 14.71
C TRP A 51 0.18 4.99 15.03
N ALA A 52 1.08 5.08 14.07
CA ALA A 52 2.37 5.76 14.23
C ALA A 52 2.17 7.26 14.52
N ILE A 53 1.22 7.90 13.83
CA ILE A 53 0.86 9.31 14.07
C ILE A 53 0.27 9.49 15.47
N GLY A 54 -0.67 8.62 15.88
CA GLY A 54 -1.25 8.66 17.22
C GLY A 54 -0.18 8.49 18.31
N GLN A 55 0.75 7.56 18.11
CA GLN A 55 1.89 7.35 19.01
C GLN A 55 2.76 8.61 19.14
N GLN A 56 3.08 9.28 18.02
CA GLN A 56 3.84 10.54 18.03
C GLN A 56 3.11 11.68 18.77
N MET A 57 1.79 11.71 18.69
CA MET A 57 0.96 12.72 19.37
C MET A 57 0.56 12.35 20.81
N GLY A 58 0.98 11.18 21.31
CA GLY A 58 0.57 10.67 22.63
C GLY A 58 -0.91 10.27 22.71
N VAL A 59 -1.61 10.20 21.57
CA VAL A 59 -3.00 9.78 21.48
C VAL A 59 -3.03 8.30 21.13
N ARG A 60 -3.51 7.44 22.03
CA ARG A 60 -3.74 6.03 21.70
C ARG A 60 -4.82 5.94 20.61
N PRO A 61 -4.53 5.39 19.43
CA PRO A 61 -5.55 5.17 18.42
C PRO A 61 -6.52 4.10 18.90
N SER A 62 -7.81 4.40 18.84
CA SER A 62 -8.87 3.41 19.04
C SER A 62 -8.85 2.42 17.86
N LEU A 63 -8.53 1.16 18.17
CA LEU A 63 -8.73 0.00 17.29
C LEU A 63 -10.22 -0.32 17.18
#